data_AF-A0A0V0IH40-F1
#
_entry.id   AF-A0A0V0IH40-F1
#
_cell.length_a   1.000
_cell.length_b   1.000
_cell.length_c   1.000
_cell.angle_alpha   90.00
_cell.angle_beta   90.00
_cell.angle_gamma   90.00
#
_symmetry.space_group_name_H-M   'P 1'
#
loop_
_entity.id
_entity.type
_entity.pdbx_description
1 polymer ?
#
loop_
_entity_poly.entity_id
_entity_poly.type
_entity_poly.pdbx_seq_one_letter_code
_entity_poly.pdbx_strand_id
1 'polypeptide(L)'
;MGWNSPWKGKRTGGELISEGEDELYHLGIRVREQFPSLFSEEYHPAIYSIKTTQVPRASASSVAFGMGLFSGKGKLGPGGHRAFAVTSESRASDTVLRFHDCCQSYKDFRRSQEPTVKKLKEPVLDEITHELVKQYGLNFTKQDVSSLWFLCKQEASLLNITNQACSLFSPAEVSLLEWADDLELFILKGYGNSLNYRMGVPLLEDVIQSMEQAIKAKEEGYAPGSYEKARLRFAHAETLLPFSCLIGLFLEESEFELIQREQTLQYPPKPPKTRNWRGNMVAPFAGNNMLVLYSCASDNSSKYFVKVLHNERPIPIPGCNGSDSCPFEVFKERIAAPHLKHDYSALCNVNLEQKKDSAPGMFSQMFGWIFSPRNADTPAQKVEL
;
A
#
# COMPACT_ATOMS: atom_id res chain seq x y z
N MET A 1 31.58 -23.67 5.38
CA MET A 1 30.30 -24.18 4.83
C MET A 1 29.83 -23.16 3.81
N GLY A 2 29.42 -23.59 2.60
CA GLY A 2 28.97 -22.66 1.55
C GLY A 2 27.54 -22.18 1.77
N TRP A 3 27.22 -20.97 1.31
CA TRP A 3 25.84 -20.47 1.26
C TRP A 3 24.99 -21.36 0.34
N ASN A 4 23.78 -21.69 0.77
CA ASN A 4 22.81 -22.44 -0.01
C ASN A 4 21.56 -21.60 -0.18
N SER A 5 21.09 -21.45 -1.43
CA SER A 5 19.88 -20.68 -1.70
C SER A 5 18.67 -21.27 -0.96
N PRO A 6 17.96 -20.48 -0.13
CA PRO A 6 16.75 -20.95 0.56
C PRO A 6 15.58 -21.17 -0.43
N TRP A 7 15.69 -20.66 -1.66
CA TRP A 7 14.71 -20.85 -2.72
C TRP A 7 15.09 -21.97 -3.70
N LYS A 8 16.09 -22.80 -3.37
CA LYS A 8 16.51 -23.91 -4.22
C LYS A 8 15.31 -24.81 -4.57
N GLY A 9 15.06 -25.00 -5.86
CA GLY A 9 13.94 -25.81 -6.36
C GLY A 9 12.61 -25.09 -6.50
N LYS A 10 12.48 -23.84 -6.02
CA LYS A 10 11.31 -23.00 -6.27
C LYS A 10 11.38 -22.43 -7.69
N ARG A 11 10.30 -22.58 -8.46
CA ARG A 11 10.20 -22.14 -9.87
C ARG A 11 9.13 -21.07 -10.10
N THR A 12 8.25 -20.87 -9.12
CA THR A 12 7.13 -19.92 -9.15
C THR A 12 7.14 -19.12 -7.86
N GLY A 13 6.60 -17.90 -7.90
CA GLY A 13 6.47 -17.02 -6.73
C GLY A 13 5.15 -16.24 -6.77
N GLY A 14 4.94 -15.37 -5.78
CA GLY A 14 3.75 -14.52 -5.67
C GLY A 14 2.66 -15.06 -4.73
N GLU A 15 2.90 -16.20 -4.09
CA GLU A 15 2.10 -16.77 -3.02
C GLU A 15 2.42 -16.09 -1.67
N LEU A 16 1.46 -16.14 -0.74
CA LEU A 16 1.71 -15.80 0.65
C LEU A 16 2.50 -16.94 1.30
N ILE A 17 3.55 -16.61 2.05
CA ILE A 17 4.33 -17.61 2.81
C ILE A 17 3.68 -17.86 4.18
N SER A 18 4.07 -18.95 4.84
CA SER A 18 3.58 -19.34 6.17
C SER A 18 3.69 -18.24 7.21
N GLU A 19 4.80 -17.50 7.19
CA GLU A 19 5.06 -16.39 8.10
C GLU A 19 4.03 -15.27 7.89
N GLY A 20 3.71 -14.96 6.63
CA GLY A 20 2.67 -13.99 6.30
C GLY A 20 1.26 -14.47 6.64
N GLU A 21 0.98 -15.78 6.56
CA GLU A 21 -0.29 -16.33 7.07
C GLU A 21 -0.39 -16.14 8.59
N ASP A 22 0.68 -16.44 9.32
CA ASP A 22 0.74 -16.31 10.77
C ASP A 22 0.60 -14.84 11.23
N GLU A 23 1.32 -13.92 10.57
CA GLU A 23 1.23 -12.49 10.83
C GLU A 23 -0.19 -11.96 10.67
N LEU A 24 -0.86 -12.32 9.56
CA LEU A 24 -2.22 -11.84 9.27
C LEU A 24 -3.25 -12.49 10.20
N TYR A 25 -3.09 -13.78 10.52
CA TYR A 25 -3.94 -14.48 11.49
C TYR A 25 -3.87 -13.81 12.87
N HIS A 26 -2.67 -13.58 13.39
CA HIS A 26 -2.50 -12.92 14.68
C HIS A 26 -2.93 -11.45 14.65
N LEU A 27 -2.75 -10.75 13.53
CA LEU A 27 -3.30 -9.40 13.34
C LEU A 27 -4.83 -9.40 13.49
N GLY A 28 -5.52 -10.37 12.89
CA GLY A 28 -6.98 -10.53 13.03
C GLY A 28 -7.42 -10.73 14.49
N ILE A 29 -6.68 -11.53 15.26
CA ILE A 29 -6.92 -11.72 16.70
C ILE A 29 -6.77 -10.41 17.46
N ARG A 30 -5.64 -9.71 17.27
CA ARG A 30 -5.35 -8.44 17.97
C ARG A 30 -6.38 -7.36 17.63
N VAL A 31 -6.81 -7.26 16.37
CA VAL A 31 -7.88 -6.33 15.96
C VAL A 31 -9.20 -6.63 16.68
N ARG A 32 -9.61 -7.90 16.79
CA ARG A 32 -10.80 -8.26 17.58
C ARG A 32 -10.65 -7.86 19.04
N GLU A 33 -9.50 -8.16 19.65
CA GLU A 33 -9.23 -7.87 21.06
C GLU A 33 -9.17 -6.38 21.36
N GLN A 34 -8.65 -5.59 20.42
CA GLN A 34 -8.58 -4.14 20.53
C GLN A 34 -9.96 -3.47 20.38
N PHE A 35 -10.86 -4.04 19.57
CA PHE A 35 -12.20 -3.48 19.29
C PHE A 35 -13.34 -4.47 19.61
N PRO A 36 -13.49 -4.93 20.86
CA PRO A 36 -14.43 -5.99 21.21
C PRO A 36 -15.89 -5.63 20.96
N SER A 37 -16.26 -4.35 21.13
CA SER A 37 -17.62 -3.86 20.83
C SER A 37 -17.93 -3.76 19.33
N LEU A 38 -16.90 -3.60 18.49
CA LEU A 38 -17.05 -3.55 17.04
C LEU A 38 -17.30 -4.96 16.47
N PHE A 39 -16.59 -5.95 17.02
CA PHE A 39 -16.63 -7.36 16.60
C PHE A 39 -17.48 -8.24 17.54
N SER A 40 -18.52 -7.66 18.14
CA SER A 40 -19.43 -8.37 19.06
C SER A 40 -20.49 -9.20 18.34
N GLU A 41 -20.86 -8.84 17.12
CA GLU A 41 -21.94 -9.50 16.36
C GLU A 41 -21.46 -10.77 15.68
N GLU A 42 -22.41 -11.64 15.34
CA GLU A 42 -22.16 -12.78 14.45
C GLU A 42 -21.75 -12.32 13.05
N TYR A 43 -20.96 -13.15 12.36
CA TYR A 43 -20.54 -12.82 11.00
C TYR A 43 -21.74 -12.75 10.06
N HIS A 44 -21.89 -11.59 9.41
CA HIS A 44 -22.71 -11.37 8.24
C HIS A 44 -21.97 -10.42 7.27
N PRO A 45 -21.99 -10.67 5.93
CA PRO A 45 -21.24 -9.86 4.96
C PRO A 45 -21.68 -8.39 4.89
N ALA A 46 -22.91 -8.06 5.30
CA ALA A 46 -23.39 -6.68 5.40
C ALA A 46 -22.93 -5.95 6.68
N ILE A 47 -22.50 -6.69 7.71
CA ILE A 47 -21.98 -6.13 8.97
C ILE A 47 -20.45 -6.00 8.88
N TYR A 48 -19.80 -7.05 8.39
CA TYR A 48 -18.35 -7.16 8.25
C TYR A 48 -18.01 -7.41 6.78
N SER A 49 -17.88 -6.34 6.01
CA SER A 49 -17.56 -6.41 4.57
C SER A 49 -16.08 -6.74 4.39
N ILE A 50 -15.77 -7.83 3.68
CA ILE A 50 -14.39 -8.22 3.36
C ILE A 50 -14.20 -8.20 1.86
N LYS A 51 -13.35 -7.28 1.40
CA LYS A 51 -12.93 -7.19 -0.01
C LYS A 51 -11.42 -7.33 -0.13
N THR A 52 -11.00 -8.06 -1.16
CA THR A 52 -9.60 -8.20 -1.55
C THR A 52 -9.42 -7.82 -3.00
N THR A 53 -8.24 -7.35 -3.37
CA THR A 53 -7.83 -7.38 -4.78
C THR A 53 -7.81 -8.82 -5.29
N GLN A 54 -8.08 -9.03 -6.58
CA GLN A 54 -8.08 -10.36 -7.21
C GLN A 54 -6.63 -10.90 -7.41
N VAL A 55 -5.78 -10.86 -6.39
CA VAL A 55 -4.39 -11.35 -6.39
C VAL A 55 -4.24 -12.46 -5.34
N PRO A 56 -3.64 -13.63 -5.65
CA PRO A 56 -3.60 -14.77 -4.74
C PRO A 56 -3.10 -14.46 -3.33
N ARG A 57 -1.93 -13.81 -3.18
CA ARG A 57 -1.39 -13.43 -1.86
C ARG A 57 -2.31 -12.51 -1.07
N ALA A 58 -2.95 -11.52 -1.71
CA ALA A 58 -3.88 -10.61 -1.02
C ALA A 58 -5.15 -11.34 -0.55
N SER A 59 -5.67 -12.24 -1.38
CA SER A 59 -6.79 -13.10 -1.01
C SER A 59 -6.42 -14.02 0.16
N ALA A 60 -5.27 -14.70 0.09
CA ALA A 60 -4.77 -15.53 1.18
C ALA A 60 -4.57 -14.74 2.48
N SER A 61 -4.03 -13.51 2.40
CA SER A 61 -3.90 -12.62 3.55
C SER A 61 -5.25 -12.27 4.19
N SER A 62 -6.27 -12.00 3.37
CA SER A 62 -7.63 -11.72 3.85
C SER A 62 -8.26 -12.92 4.55
N VAL A 63 -7.99 -14.13 4.05
CA VAL A 63 -8.46 -15.38 4.65
C VAL A 63 -7.75 -15.64 5.97
N ALA A 64 -6.42 -15.53 6.01
CA ALA A 64 -5.65 -15.69 7.25
C ALA A 64 -6.12 -14.70 8.33
N PHE A 65 -6.26 -13.42 7.99
CA PHE A 65 -6.81 -12.41 8.89
C PHE A 65 -8.23 -12.75 9.37
N GLY A 66 -9.13 -13.12 8.46
CA GLY A 66 -10.50 -13.50 8.81
C GLY A 66 -10.57 -14.73 9.72
N MET A 67 -9.69 -15.72 9.50
CA MET A 67 -9.57 -16.91 10.36
C MET A 67 -9.18 -16.54 11.79
N GLY A 68 -8.31 -15.55 11.97
CA GLY A 68 -7.94 -14.99 13.26
C GLY A 68 -9.07 -14.19 13.89
N LEU A 69 -9.62 -13.23 13.14
CA LEU A 69 -10.70 -12.33 13.57
C LEU A 69 -11.93 -13.09 14.06
N PHE A 70 -12.37 -14.12 13.33
CA PHE A 70 -13.55 -14.92 13.66
C PHE A 70 -13.22 -16.27 14.32
N SER A 71 -12.00 -16.46 14.82
CA SER A 71 -11.65 -17.66 15.59
C SER A 71 -12.56 -17.84 16.81
N GLY A 72 -12.99 -19.06 17.09
CA GLY A 72 -13.91 -19.37 18.20
C GLY A 72 -15.37 -18.92 18.01
N LYS A 73 -15.73 -18.34 16.86
CA LYS A 73 -17.11 -17.88 16.54
C LYS A 73 -17.90 -18.87 15.70
N GLY A 74 -17.40 -20.09 15.50
CA GLY A 74 -18.04 -21.12 14.69
C GLY A 74 -17.80 -22.53 15.21
N LYS A 75 -18.13 -23.52 14.36
CA LYS A 75 -18.09 -24.95 14.70
C LYS A 75 -17.16 -25.76 13.79
N LEU A 76 -16.42 -25.10 12.90
CA LEU A 76 -15.54 -25.78 11.94
C LEU A 76 -14.17 -26.06 12.57
N GLY A 77 -13.84 -27.34 12.68
CA GLY A 77 -12.54 -27.80 13.18
C GLY A 77 -12.29 -27.47 14.67
N PRO A 78 -11.13 -27.88 15.20
CA PRO A 78 -10.79 -27.68 16.61
C PRO A 78 -10.64 -26.19 17.00
N GLY A 79 -10.35 -25.32 16.04
CA GLY A 79 -10.26 -23.87 16.25
C GLY A 79 -11.60 -23.13 16.31
N GLY A 80 -12.73 -23.85 16.16
CA GLY A 80 -14.06 -23.24 16.20
C GLY A 80 -14.24 -22.15 15.14
N HIS A 81 -13.75 -22.40 13.91
CA HIS A 81 -13.75 -21.38 12.87
C HIS A 81 -15.16 -21.13 12.33
N ARG A 82 -15.42 -19.86 12.00
CA ARG A 82 -16.61 -19.40 11.28
C ARG A 82 -16.23 -19.19 9.81
N ALA A 83 -17.01 -19.75 8.88
CA ALA A 83 -16.88 -19.44 7.47
C ALA A 83 -17.34 -17.99 7.20
N PHE A 84 -16.63 -17.30 6.31
CA PHE A 84 -16.92 -15.92 5.90
C PHE A 84 -16.73 -15.76 4.39
N ALA A 85 -17.43 -14.79 3.81
CA ALA A 85 -17.30 -14.43 2.40
C ALA A 85 -16.19 -13.38 2.23
N VAL A 86 -15.33 -13.62 1.23
CA VAL A 86 -14.36 -12.67 0.71
C VAL A 86 -14.74 -12.40 -0.73
N THR A 87 -14.86 -11.13 -1.11
CA THR A 87 -15.22 -10.73 -2.48
C THR A 87 -14.08 -9.95 -3.12
N SER A 88 -14.04 -9.92 -4.45
CA SER A 88 -13.02 -9.19 -5.21
C SER A 88 -13.64 -8.55 -6.44
N GLU A 89 -13.14 -7.38 -6.80
CA GLU A 89 -13.43 -6.76 -8.10
C GLU A 89 -12.46 -7.28 -9.17
N SER A 90 -12.82 -7.09 -10.45
CA SER A 90 -11.96 -7.47 -11.58
C SER A 90 -10.65 -6.69 -11.55
N ARG A 91 -9.51 -7.37 -11.81
CA ARG A 91 -8.19 -6.72 -11.92
C ARG A 91 -8.15 -5.55 -12.89
N ALA A 92 -8.99 -5.58 -13.92
CA ALA A 92 -9.00 -4.58 -14.98
C ALA A 92 -9.72 -3.28 -14.61
N SER A 93 -10.58 -3.30 -13.57
CA SER A 93 -11.50 -2.20 -13.27
C SER A 93 -11.57 -1.84 -11.78
N ASP A 94 -10.73 -2.43 -10.94
CA ASP A 94 -10.69 -2.16 -9.51
C ASP A 94 -9.99 -0.82 -9.21
N THR A 95 -10.73 0.28 -9.38
CA THR A 95 -10.23 1.64 -9.13
C THR A 95 -10.17 1.99 -7.64
N VAL A 96 -10.63 1.11 -6.75
CA VAL A 96 -10.64 1.36 -5.30
C VAL A 96 -9.41 0.73 -4.65
N LEU A 97 -9.13 -0.56 -4.91
CA LEU A 97 -8.01 -1.27 -4.30
C LEU A 97 -6.82 -1.48 -5.24
N ARG A 98 -6.98 -1.23 -6.55
CA ARG A 98 -5.92 -1.32 -7.57
C ARG A 98 -5.85 -0.06 -8.44
N PHE A 99 -6.19 1.12 -7.90
CA PHE A 99 -6.09 2.40 -8.62
C PHE A 99 -4.74 2.58 -9.34
N HIS A 100 -3.63 2.13 -8.74
CA HIS A 100 -2.30 2.25 -9.33
C HIS A 100 -2.16 1.48 -10.66
N ASP A 101 -2.79 0.31 -10.78
CA ASP A 101 -2.74 -0.51 -11.99
C ASP A 101 -3.73 -0.02 -13.06
N CYS A 102 -4.87 0.52 -12.61
CA CYS A 102 -5.91 1.07 -13.47
C CYS A 102 -5.58 2.49 -13.99
N CYS A 103 -4.59 3.19 -13.40
CA CYS A 103 -4.28 4.58 -13.75
C CYS A 103 -3.19 4.67 -14.84
N GLN A 104 -3.54 5.08 -16.06
CA GLN A 104 -2.58 5.16 -17.16
C GLN A 104 -1.55 6.28 -16.96
N SER A 105 -1.99 7.47 -16.55
CA SER A 105 -1.09 8.59 -16.24
C SER A 105 -0.03 8.21 -15.21
N TYR A 106 -0.40 7.43 -14.18
CA TYR A 106 0.53 6.99 -13.14
C TYR A 106 1.57 6.00 -13.69
N LYS A 107 1.16 5.05 -14.52
CA LYS A 107 2.07 4.10 -15.20
C LYS A 107 3.06 4.83 -16.11
N ASP A 108 2.58 5.83 -16.87
CA ASP A 108 3.41 6.66 -17.73
C ASP A 108 4.39 7.50 -16.90
N PHE A 109 3.92 8.12 -15.82
CA PHE A 109 4.75 8.86 -14.86
C PHE A 109 5.86 7.97 -14.29
N ARG A 110 5.52 6.79 -13.75
CA ARG A 110 6.50 5.85 -13.20
C ARG A 110 7.59 5.50 -14.20
N ARG A 111 7.20 5.15 -15.43
CA ARG A 111 8.16 4.82 -16.50
C ARG A 111 9.06 6.01 -16.83
N SER A 112 8.52 7.23 -16.81
CA SER A 112 9.29 8.45 -17.09
C SER A 112 10.29 8.81 -15.98
N GLN A 113 9.98 8.48 -14.72
CA GLN A 113 10.81 8.81 -13.56
C GLN A 113 11.83 7.74 -13.19
N GLU A 114 11.65 6.49 -13.65
CA GLU A 114 12.58 5.38 -13.38
C GLU A 114 14.06 5.73 -13.68
N PRO A 115 14.42 6.37 -14.81
CA PRO A 115 15.80 6.78 -15.05
C PRO A 115 16.33 7.82 -14.04
N THR A 116 15.48 8.77 -13.63
CA THR A 116 15.83 9.79 -12.63
C THR A 116 16.11 9.15 -11.28
N VAL A 117 15.24 8.22 -10.85
CA VAL A 117 15.43 7.47 -9.60
C VAL A 117 16.73 6.67 -9.65
N LYS A 118 16.98 5.95 -10.75
CA LYS A 118 18.22 5.19 -10.92
C LYS A 118 19.45 6.09 -10.76
N LYS A 119 19.46 7.25 -11.43
CA LYS A 119 20.55 8.23 -11.35
C LYS A 119 20.75 8.77 -9.93
N LEU A 120 19.69 8.95 -9.14
CA LEU A 120 19.78 9.41 -7.77
C LEU A 120 20.32 8.34 -6.81
N LYS A 121 20.06 7.05 -7.07
CA LYS A 121 20.58 5.92 -6.29
C LYS A 121 22.04 5.59 -6.63
N GLU A 122 22.49 5.90 -7.85
CA GLU A 122 23.83 5.56 -8.35
C GLU A 122 24.98 5.96 -7.41
N PRO A 123 25.05 7.21 -6.87
CA PRO A 123 26.13 7.59 -5.97
C PRO A 123 26.25 6.72 -4.72
N VAL A 124 25.12 6.26 -4.16
CA VAL A 124 25.12 5.35 -3.00
C VAL A 124 25.65 3.97 -3.39
N LEU A 125 25.18 3.45 -4.53
CA LEU A 125 25.64 2.15 -5.02
C LEU A 125 27.12 2.17 -5.38
N ASP A 126 27.61 3.26 -5.97
CA ASP A 126 29.03 3.43 -6.31
C ASP A 126 29.91 3.49 -5.05
N GLU A 127 29.49 4.27 -4.03
CA GLU A 127 30.17 4.37 -2.73
C GLU A 127 30.32 2.99 -2.07
N ILE A 128 29.23 2.22 -1.97
CA ILE A 128 29.22 0.90 -1.33
C ILE A 128 29.97 -0.13 -2.18
N THR A 129 29.86 -0.07 -3.50
CA THR A 129 30.61 -0.97 -4.39
C THR A 129 32.11 -0.80 -4.17
N HIS A 130 32.60 0.44 -4.07
CA HIS A 130 34.01 0.70 -3.82
C HIS A 130 34.49 0.11 -2.47
N GLU A 131 33.72 0.30 -1.40
CA GLU A 131 34.10 -0.24 -0.08
C GLU A 131 34.06 -1.77 -0.05
N LEU A 132 33.09 -2.43 -0.70
CA LEU A 132 33.06 -3.89 -0.79
C LEU A 132 34.23 -4.45 -1.61
N VAL A 133 34.58 -3.83 -2.74
CA VAL A 133 35.76 -4.23 -3.54
C VAL A 133 37.02 -4.14 -2.69
N LYS A 134 37.18 -3.05 -1.95
CA LYS A 134 38.33 -2.81 -1.07
C LYS A 134 38.38 -3.79 0.10
N GLN A 135 37.24 -4.09 0.73
CA GLN A 135 37.17 -4.97 1.90
C GLN A 135 37.42 -6.44 1.56
N TYR A 136 36.85 -6.93 0.46
CA TYR A 136 36.86 -8.36 0.12
C TYR A 136 37.86 -8.72 -0.99
N GLY A 137 38.41 -7.74 -1.72
CA GLY A 137 39.31 -8.00 -2.86
C GLY A 137 38.61 -8.68 -4.05
N LEU A 138 37.28 -8.62 -4.10
CA LEU A 138 36.45 -9.21 -5.15
C LEU A 138 35.94 -8.11 -6.09
N ASN A 139 35.73 -8.44 -7.36
CA ASN A 139 35.20 -7.52 -8.35
C ASN A 139 33.68 -7.39 -8.25
N PHE A 140 33.19 -6.59 -7.30
CA PHE A 140 31.76 -6.26 -7.20
C PHE A 140 31.34 -5.20 -8.21
N THR A 141 30.15 -5.38 -8.78
CA THR A 141 29.45 -4.35 -9.56
C THR A 141 28.30 -3.75 -8.76
N LYS A 142 27.78 -2.58 -9.18
CA LYS A 142 26.54 -2.01 -8.64
C LYS A 142 25.36 -2.97 -8.67
N GLN A 143 25.30 -3.83 -9.68
CA GLN A 143 24.25 -4.84 -9.82
C GLN A 143 24.39 -5.92 -8.76
N ASP A 144 25.62 -6.33 -8.43
CA ASP A 144 25.89 -7.28 -7.34
C ASP A 144 25.48 -6.67 -6.00
N VAL A 145 25.87 -5.42 -5.72
CA VAL A 145 25.47 -4.70 -4.50
C VAL A 145 23.95 -4.62 -4.37
N SER A 146 23.25 -4.24 -5.45
CA SER A 146 21.78 -4.18 -5.45
C SER A 146 21.15 -5.56 -5.21
N SER A 147 21.73 -6.61 -5.79
CA SER A 147 21.23 -7.98 -5.65
C SER A 147 21.49 -8.53 -4.23
N LEU A 148 22.64 -8.23 -3.64
CA LEU A 148 22.99 -8.59 -2.26
C LEU A 148 22.15 -7.82 -1.25
N TRP A 149 21.86 -6.54 -1.50
CA TRP A 149 20.93 -5.77 -0.68
C TRP A 149 19.52 -6.34 -0.74
N PHE A 150 19.03 -6.68 -1.94
CA PHE A 150 17.75 -7.37 -2.08
C PHE A 150 17.74 -8.71 -1.35
N LEU A 151 18.79 -9.53 -1.51
CA LEU A 151 18.93 -10.81 -0.81
C LEU A 151 18.90 -10.63 0.71
N CYS A 152 19.63 -9.65 1.24
CA CYS A 152 19.61 -9.30 2.66
C CYS A 152 18.18 -9.01 3.14
N LYS A 153 17.43 -8.16 2.43
CA LYS A 153 16.04 -7.86 2.79
C LYS A 153 15.17 -9.11 2.80
N GLN A 154 15.30 -10.00 1.82
CA GLN A 154 14.54 -11.24 1.74
C GLN A 154 14.92 -12.23 2.86
N GLU A 155 16.22 -12.42 3.13
CA GLU A 155 16.71 -13.26 4.23
C GLU A 155 16.24 -12.75 5.59
N ALA A 156 16.33 -11.44 5.82
CA ALA A 156 15.93 -10.83 7.08
C ALA A 156 14.42 -10.90 7.31
N SER A 157 13.61 -10.52 6.30
CA SER A 157 12.16 -10.43 6.45
C SER A 157 11.43 -11.77 6.35
N LEU A 158 11.90 -12.70 5.51
CA LEU A 158 11.19 -13.95 5.26
C LEU A 158 11.74 -15.13 6.05
N LEU A 159 13.01 -15.06 6.49
CA LEU A 159 13.70 -16.19 7.13
C LEU A 159 14.28 -15.82 8.51
N ASN A 160 14.15 -14.56 8.93
CA ASN A 160 14.77 -14.03 10.15
C ASN A 160 16.30 -14.26 10.20
N ILE A 161 16.96 -14.15 9.04
CA ILE A 161 18.41 -14.33 8.88
C ILE A 161 19.07 -12.98 8.58
N THR A 162 19.92 -12.50 9.50
CA THR A 162 20.61 -11.20 9.38
C THR A 162 22.14 -11.32 9.36
N ASN A 163 22.68 -12.54 9.45
CA ASN A 163 24.10 -12.81 9.52
C ASN A 163 24.68 -13.42 8.23
N GLN A 164 23.94 -13.35 7.12
CA GLN A 164 24.37 -13.81 5.79
C GLN A 164 24.57 -12.60 4.86
N ALA A 165 23.74 -12.38 3.83
CA ALA A 165 23.95 -11.28 2.88
C ALA A 165 24.00 -9.91 3.57
N CYS A 166 23.21 -9.72 4.64
CA CYS A 166 23.23 -8.47 5.41
C CYS A 166 24.58 -8.19 6.08
N SER A 167 25.34 -9.23 6.45
CA SER A 167 26.65 -9.06 7.12
C SER A 167 27.74 -8.49 6.20
N LEU A 168 27.48 -8.43 4.89
CA LEU A 168 28.37 -7.78 3.95
C LEU A 168 28.38 -6.26 4.09
N PHE A 169 27.33 -5.68 4.66
CA PHE A 169 27.16 -4.24 4.81
C PHE A 169 27.35 -3.82 6.26
N SER A 170 28.09 -2.74 6.47
CA SER A 170 28.14 -2.03 7.75
C SER A 170 26.80 -1.34 8.05
N PRO A 171 26.51 -0.99 9.32
CA PRO A 171 25.29 -0.26 9.67
C PRO A 171 25.11 1.08 8.93
N ALA A 172 26.22 1.76 8.60
CA ALA A 172 26.18 3.01 7.84
C ALA A 172 25.75 2.76 6.38
N GLU A 173 26.29 1.72 5.74
CA GLU A 173 25.94 1.34 4.37
C GLU A 173 24.50 0.84 4.30
N VAL A 174 24.03 0.06 5.28
CA VAL A 174 22.61 -0.31 5.40
C VAL A 174 21.72 0.93 5.47
N SER A 175 22.08 1.93 6.30
CA SER A 175 21.30 3.16 6.37
C SER A 175 21.27 3.93 5.04
N LEU A 176 22.34 3.88 4.24
CA LEU A 176 22.38 4.50 2.91
C LEU A 176 21.53 3.74 1.89
N LEU A 177 21.56 2.40 1.92
CA LEU A 177 20.74 1.54 1.07
C LEU A 177 19.24 1.68 1.39
N GLU A 178 18.88 1.72 2.68
CA GLU A 178 17.51 2.04 3.11
C GLU A 178 17.08 3.40 2.56
N TRP A 179 17.92 4.44 2.69
CA TRP A 179 17.59 5.76 2.16
C TRP A 179 17.43 5.76 0.62
N ALA A 180 18.23 4.98 -0.10
CA ALA A 180 18.09 4.85 -1.55
C ALA A 180 16.74 4.20 -1.95
N ASP A 181 16.25 3.25 -1.17
CA ASP A 181 14.92 2.66 -1.34
C ASP A 181 13.81 3.64 -0.90
N ASP A 182 14.01 4.39 0.18
CA ASP A 182 13.08 5.43 0.65
C ASP A 182 12.87 6.50 -0.43
N LEU A 183 13.94 6.89 -1.12
CA LEU A 183 13.90 7.87 -2.21
C LEU A 183 13.09 7.38 -3.40
N GLU A 184 13.28 6.12 -3.79
CA GLU A 184 12.51 5.48 -4.85
C GLU A 184 11.01 5.44 -4.49
N LEU A 185 10.69 5.01 -3.28
CA LEU A 185 9.30 4.96 -2.80
C LEU A 185 8.69 6.36 -2.72
N PHE A 186 9.43 7.35 -2.23
CA PHE A 186 8.99 8.74 -2.17
C PHE A 186 8.61 9.26 -3.56
N ILE A 187 9.51 9.09 -4.55
CA ILE A 187 9.34 9.62 -5.90
C ILE A 187 8.23 8.89 -6.67
N LEU A 188 8.24 7.55 -6.64
CA LEU A 188 7.38 6.74 -7.52
C LEU A 188 6.03 6.39 -6.91
N LYS A 189 5.88 6.42 -5.59
CA LYS A 189 4.65 5.95 -4.91
C LYS A 189 4.13 6.93 -3.85
N GLY A 190 5.00 7.74 -3.26
CA GLY A 190 4.67 8.66 -2.17
C GLY A 190 4.57 10.12 -2.60
N TYR A 191 5.05 11.02 -1.75
CA TYR A 191 4.89 12.46 -1.88
C TYR A 191 5.69 13.15 -2.99
N GLY A 192 6.52 12.43 -3.75
CA GLY A 192 7.30 13.01 -4.84
C GLY A 192 6.46 13.53 -6.01
N ASN A 193 5.21 13.08 -6.15
CA ASN A 193 4.25 13.65 -7.09
C ASN A 193 2.81 13.52 -6.56
N SER A 194 1.98 14.54 -6.78
CA SER A 194 0.59 14.52 -6.31
C SER A 194 -0.28 13.46 -6.97
N LEU A 195 0.02 13.08 -8.21
CA LEU A 195 -0.65 11.97 -8.90
C LEU A 195 -0.55 10.66 -8.11
N ASN A 196 0.59 10.42 -7.47
CA ASN A 196 0.87 9.17 -6.77
C ASN A 196 -0.17 8.85 -5.69
N TYR A 197 -0.62 9.86 -4.94
CA TYR A 197 -1.59 9.66 -3.86
C TYR A 197 -3.02 10.09 -4.25
N ARG A 198 -3.20 11.08 -5.14
CA ARG A 198 -4.53 11.50 -5.61
C ARG A 198 -5.27 10.43 -6.41
N MET A 199 -4.55 9.50 -7.04
CA MET A 199 -5.20 8.34 -7.65
C MET A 199 -5.95 7.45 -6.64
N GLY A 200 -5.68 7.59 -5.33
CA GLY A 200 -6.39 6.90 -4.26
C GLY A 200 -7.71 7.56 -3.82
N VAL A 201 -8.16 8.65 -4.46
CA VAL A 201 -9.43 9.33 -4.12
C VAL A 201 -10.64 8.38 -4.04
N PRO A 202 -10.84 7.40 -4.96
CA PRO A 202 -11.97 6.47 -4.84
C PRO A 202 -11.97 5.65 -3.54
N LEU A 203 -10.79 5.31 -2.99
CA LEU A 203 -10.67 4.63 -1.70
C LEU A 203 -10.97 5.57 -0.53
N LEU A 204 -10.59 6.85 -0.64
CA LEU A 204 -10.92 7.85 0.37
C LEU A 204 -12.44 8.09 0.45
N GLU A 205 -13.11 8.16 -0.70
CA GLU A 205 -14.58 8.23 -0.78
C GLU A 205 -15.23 6.98 -0.15
N ASP A 206 -14.75 5.77 -0.46
CA ASP A 206 -15.24 4.51 0.16
C ASP A 206 -15.15 4.57 1.68
N VAL A 207 -14.05 5.09 2.23
CA VAL A 207 -13.85 5.22 3.68
C VAL A 207 -14.81 6.23 4.31
N ILE A 208 -14.90 7.44 3.73
CA ILE A 208 -15.78 8.51 4.26
C ILE A 208 -17.23 8.06 4.24
N GLN A 209 -17.66 7.45 3.12
CA GLN A 209 -19.01 6.93 2.99
C GLN A 209 -19.34 5.88 4.05
N SER A 210 -18.40 4.96 4.35
CA SER A 210 -18.58 3.96 5.42
C SER A 210 -18.80 4.63 6.79
N MET A 211 -18.00 5.65 7.12
CA MET A 211 -18.13 6.39 8.37
C MET A 211 -19.44 7.17 8.46
N GLU A 212 -19.85 7.85 7.39
CA GLU A 212 -21.12 8.58 7.32
C GLU A 212 -22.32 7.65 7.46
N GLN A 213 -22.28 6.48 6.83
CA GLN A 213 -23.31 5.44 6.98
C GLN A 213 -23.39 4.92 8.42
N ALA A 214 -22.25 4.73 9.10
CA ALA A 214 -22.22 4.32 10.49
C ALA A 214 -22.77 5.40 11.44
N ILE A 215 -22.47 6.68 11.18
CA ILE A 215 -23.05 7.82 11.91
C ILE A 215 -24.56 7.82 11.73
N LYS A 216 -25.04 7.76 10.48
CA LYS A 216 -26.47 7.74 10.16
C LYS A 216 -27.20 6.61 10.88
N ALA A 217 -26.67 5.38 10.80
CA ALA A 217 -27.26 4.23 11.48
C ALA A 217 -27.37 4.42 13.00
N LYS A 218 -26.35 5.04 13.62
CA LYS A 218 -26.37 5.36 15.05
C LYS A 218 -27.41 6.43 15.39
N GLU A 219 -27.52 7.48 14.59
CA GLU A 219 -28.43 8.61 14.86
C GLU A 219 -29.90 8.28 14.61
N GLU A 220 -30.17 7.46 13.60
CA GLU A 220 -31.50 6.95 13.29
C GLU A 220 -31.89 5.75 14.15
N GLY A 221 -31.01 5.27 15.03
CA GLY A 221 -31.31 4.20 16.00
C GLY A 221 -31.49 2.83 15.35
N TYR A 222 -30.70 2.51 14.32
CA TYR A 222 -30.75 1.21 13.65
C TYR A 222 -30.45 0.08 14.64
N ALA A 223 -31.10 -1.07 14.46
CA ALA A 223 -30.91 -2.21 15.33
C ALA A 223 -29.45 -2.74 15.26
N PRO A 224 -28.88 -3.20 16.39
CA PRO A 224 -27.58 -3.89 16.36
C PRO A 224 -27.60 -5.04 15.35
N GLY A 225 -26.54 -5.13 14.55
CA GLY A 225 -26.40 -6.14 13.50
C GLY A 225 -27.17 -5.85 12.20
N SER A 226 -27.84 -4.71 12.06
CA SER A 226 -28.55 -4.34 10.81
C SER A 226 -27.79 -3.35 9.92
N TYR A 227 -26.55 -3.02 10.25
CA TYR A 227 -25.72 -2.05 9.52
C TYR A 227 -24.24 -2.44 9.55
N GLU A 228 -23.45 -1.86 8.64
CA GLU A 228 -22.01 -2.13 8.55
C GLU A 228 -21.30 -1.62 9.81
N LYS A 229 -20.54 -2.51 10.47
CA LYS A 229 -19.67 -2.17 11.60
C LYS A 229 -18.21 -2.08 11.21
N ALA A 230 -17.75 -2.91 10.27
CA ALA A 230 -16.37 -2.84 9.79
C ALA A 230 -16.26 -3.12 8.29
N ARG A 231 -15.42 -2.32 7.65
CA ARG A 231 -15.10 -2.41 6.22
C ARG A 231 -13.62 -2.81 6.07
N LEU A 232 -13.39 -4.07 5.73
CA LEU A 232 -12.06 -4.69 5.68
C LEU A 232 -11.60 -4.79 4.21
N ARG A 233 -10.42 -4.24 3.91
CA ARG A 233 -9.86 -4.13 2.55
C ARG A 233 -8.43 -4.68 2.52
N PHE A 234 -8.17 -5.62 1.61
CA PHE A 234 -6.86 -6.27 1.45
C PHE A 234 -6.29 -5.98 0.06
N ALA A 235 -5.13 -5.34 0.01
CA ALA A 235 -4.53 -4.82 -1.21
C ALA A 235 -2.99 -4.93 -1.19
N HIS A 236 -2.30 -3.99 -1.84
CA HIS A 236 -0.84 -4.01 -2.05
C HIS A 236 -0.16 -2.84 -1.35
N ALA A 237 1.17 -2.87 -1.28
CA ALA A 237 1.95 -1.72 -0.83
C ALA A 237 1.68 -0.48 -1.72
N GLU A 238 1.46 -0.69 -3.02
CA GLU A 238 1.04 0.30 -4.01
C GLU A 238 -0.39 0.83 -3.80
N THR A 239 -1.12 0.32 -2.81
CA THR A 239 -2.41 0.86 -2.37
C THR A 239 -2.25 1.54 -1.01
N LEU A 240 -1.62 0.84 -0.05
CA LEU A 240 -1.42 1.32 1.32
C LEU A 240 -0.59 2.61 1.37
N LEU A 241 0.54 2.64 0.65
CA LEU A 241 1.47 3.77 0.69
C LEU A 241 0.85 5.03 0.07
N PRO A 242 0.31 5.01 -1.17
CA PRO A 242 -0.44 6.13 -1.71
C PRO A 242 -1.58 6.61 -0.82
N PHE A 243 -2.35 5.69 -0.22
CA PHE A 243 -3.46 6.06 0.64
C PHE A 243 -2.99 6.70 1.96
N SER A 244 -1.89 6.22 2.54
CA SER A 244 -1.25 6.84 3.70
C SER A 244 -0.80 8.27 3.38
N CYS A 245 -0.25 8.48 2.18
CA CYS A 245 0.10 9.81 1.70
C CYS A 245 -1.13 10.71 1.51
N LEU A 246 -2.19 10.16 0.92
CA LEU A 246 -3.45 10.87 0.63
C LEU A 246 -4.13 11.40 1.89
N ILE A 247 -4.03 10.68 3.01
CA ILE A 247 -4.56 11.15 4.30
C ILE A 247 -3.53 11.94 5.13
N GLY A 248 -2.38 12.28 4.54
CA GLY A 248 -1.41 13.21 5.12
C GLY A 248 -0.46 12.62 6.17
N LEU A 249 -0.27 11.30 6.24
CA LEU A 249 0.63 10.68 7.22
C LEU A 249 2.11 10.91 6.88
N PHE A 250 2.98 10.87 7.90
CA PHE A 250 4.44 11.01 7.74
C PHE A 250 4.92 12.37 7.23
N LEU A 251 4.11 13.41 7.41
CA LEU A 251 4.45 14.80 7.14
C LEU A 251 4.58 15.58 8.45
N GLU A 252 5.42 16.61 8.42
CA GLU A 252 5.31 17.73 9.36
C GLU A 252 4.14 18.65 8.97
N GLU A 253 3.64 19.47 9.90
CA GLU A 253 2.54 20.42 9.61
C GLU A 253 2.87 21.37 8.46
N SER A 254 4.12 21.84 8.37
CA SER A 254 4.56 22.71 7.29
C SER A 254 4.56 22.00 5.93
N GLU A 255 4.92 20.72 5.88
CA GLU A 255 4.87 19.90 4.67
C GLU A 255 3.43 19.59 4.27
N PHE A 256 2.55 19.37 5.24
CA PHE A 256 1.12 19.20 5.01
C PHE A 256 0.52 20.44 4.33
N GLU A 257 0.84 21.64 4.82
CA GLU A 257 0.39 22.90 4.20
C GLU A 257 0.90 23.09 2.77
N LEU A 258 2.09 22.56 2.43
CA LEU A 258 2.61 22.58 1.06
C LEU A 258 1.79 21.67 0.13
N ILE A 259 1.46 20.44 0.54
CA ILE A 259 0.67 19.53 -0.29
C ILE A 259 -0.77 20.04 -0.50
N GLN A 260 -1.33 20.73 0.50
CA GLN A 260 -2.64 21.39 0.42
C GLN A 260 -2.66 22.48 -0.66
N ARG A 261 -1.54 23.17 -0.85
CA ARG A 261 -1.33 24.19 -1.89
C ARG A 261 -0.81 23.62 -3.20
N GLU A 262 -0.80 22.29 -3.33
CA GLU A 262 -0.33 21.56 -4.50
C GLU A 262 1.15 21.82 -4.84
N GLN A 263 1.97 22.13 -3.83
CA GLN A 263 3.40 22.35 -3.99
C GLN A 263 4.19 21.06 -3.81
N THR A 264 5.35 20.98 -4.46
CA THR A 264 6.24 19.81 -4.38
C THR A 264 7.03 19.82 -3.08
N LEU A 265 7.15 18.65 -2.44
CA LEU A 265 8.02 18.47 -1.28
C LEU A 265 9.47 18.22 -1.70
N GLN A 266 10.40 18.49 -0.78
CA GLN A 266 11.80 18.12 -0.96
C GLN A 266 11.99 16.63 -0.72
N TYR A 267 13.06 16.07 -1.31
CA TYR A 267 13.43 14.68 -1.06
C TYR A 267 13.82 14.46 0.40
N PRO A 268 13.57 13.25 0.94
CA PRO A 268 14.00 12.90 2.28
C PRO A 268 15.52 13.10 2.43
N PRO A 269 15.98 13.72 3.52
CA PRO A 269 17.39 14.04 3.68
C PRO A 269 18.24 12.76 3.78
N LYS A 270 19.41 12.77 3.13
CA LYS A 270 20.38 11.66 3.15
C LYS A 270 20.95 11.49 4.58
N PRO A 271 21.11 10.25 5.09
CA PRO A 271 21.82 9.96 6.33
C PRO A 271 23.21 10.61 6.38
N PRO A 272 23.70 11.03 7.56
CA PRO A 272 23.18 10.73 8.90
C PRO A 272 22.07 11.68 9.37
N LYS A 273 21.55 12.57 8.51
CA LYS A 273 20.41 13.43 8.86
C LYS A 273 19.17 12.58 9.13
N THR A 274 18.41 12.97 10.14
CA THR A 274 17.12 12.34 10.49
C THR A 274 16.08 12.64 9.41
N ARG A 275 15.20 11.66 9.16
CA ARG A 275 14.11 11.77 8.17
C ARG A 275 12.85 11.11 8.71
N ASN A 276 11.69 11.70 8.43
CA ASN A 276 10.39 11.14 8.80
C ASN A 276 9.92 10.07 7.80
N TRP A 277 10.16 10.32 6.51
CA TRP A 277 9.83 9.39 5.45
C TRP A 277 10.79 8.19 5.44
N ARG A 278 10.27 7.03 5.85
CA ARG A 278 10.98 5.74 5.81
C ARG A 278 10.04 4.66 5.27
N GLY A 279 10.37 4.09 4.12
CA GLY A 279 9.54 3.11 3.42
C GLY A 279 9.23 1.87 4.27
N ASN A 280 10.19 1.40 5.06
CA ASN A 280 10.00 0.29 5.99
C ASN A 280 8.98 0.57 7.12
N MET A 281 8.75 1.85 7.46
CA MET A 281 7.72 2.25 8.40
C MET A 281 6.36 2.40 7.71
N VAL A 282 6.34 2.89 6.46
CA VAL A 282 5.11 3.21 5.73
C VAL A 282 4.42 1.97 5.15
N ALA A 283 5.18 1.02 4.61
CA ALA A 283 4.62 -0.17 3.96
C ALA A 283 5.48 -1.43 4.19
N PRO A 284 5.63 -1.89 5.45
CA PRO A 284 6.20 -3.21 5.73
C PRO A 284 5.27 -4.33 5.22
N PHE A 285 5.76 -5.59 5.24
CA PHE A 285 4.86 -6.74 5.14
C PHE A 285 3.79 -6.67 6.24
N ALA A 286 2.56 -7.10 5.91
CA ALA A 286 1.38 -6.94 6.76
C ALA A 286 1.05 -5.48 7.19
N GLY A 287 1.65 -4.49 6.53
CA GLY A 287 1.40 -3.07 6.81
C GLY A 287 -0.09 -2.73 6.69
N ASN A 288 -0.59 -1.89 7.59
CA ASN A 288 -2.02 -1.61 7.70
C ASN A 288 -2.34 -0.18 8.15
N ASN A 289 -3.50 0.31 7.69
CA ASN A 289 -4.14 1.52 8.20
C ASN A 289 -5.52 1.14 8.73
N MET A 290 -5.80 1.47 9.99
CA MET A 290 -7.12 1.35 10.60
C MET A 290 -7.65 2.74 10.89
N LEU A 291 -8.71 3.15 10.19
CA LEU A 291 -9.37 4.42 10.44
C LEU A 291 -10.63 4.14 11.27
N VAL A 292 -10.57 4.48 12.56
CA VAL A 292 -11.59 4.11 13.54
C VAL A 292 -12.44 5.33 13.87
N LEU A 293 -13.74 5.20 13.66
CA LEU A 293 -14.73 6.22 14.02
C LEU A 293 -15.20 6.02 15.46
N TYR A 294 -14.93 7.02 16.30
CA TYR A 294 -15.40 7.11 17.67
C TYR A 294 -16.58 8.08 17.77
N SER A 295 -17.42 7.86 18.78
CA SER A 295 -18.47 8.78 19.17
C SER A 295 -18.28 9.14 20.64
N CYS A 296 -18.11 10.42 20.93
CA CYS A 296 -17.86 10.93 22.27
C CYS A 296 -19.06 11.78 22.71
N ALA A 297 -19.75 11.36 23.77
CA ALA A 297 -20.93 12.08 24.27
C ALA A 297 -20.58 13.26 25.20
N SER A 298 -19.35 13.29 25.71
CA SER A 298 -18.87 14.29 26.69
C SER A 298 -18.12 15.46 26.09
N ASP A 299 -17.89 15.47 24.76
CA ASP A 299 -17.23 16.58 24.09
C ASP A 299 -18.29 17.55 23.54
N ASN A 300 -18.23 18.80 24.00
CA ASN A 300 -19.16 19.84 23.60
C ASN A 300 -18.88 20.40 22.20
N SER A 301 -17.71 20.11 21.62
CA SER A 301 -17.26 20.69 20.35
C SER A 301 -17.50 19.81 19.13
N SER A 302 -17.46 18.48 19.28
CA SER A 302 -17.67 17.52 18.19
C SER A 302 -18.15 16.17 18.72
N LYS A 303 -19.14 15.56 18.06
CA LYS A 303 -19.74 14.28 18.48
C LYS A 303 -18.99 13.05 17.97
N TYR A 304 -18.26 13.18 16.85
CA TYR A 304 -17.58 12.09 16.18
C TYR A 304 -16.13 12.43 15.86
N PHE A 305 -15.26 11.44 16.04
CA PHE A 305 -13.82 11.57 15.84
C PHE A 305 -13.29 10.40 15.05
N VAL A 306 -12.31 10.66 14.18
CA VAL A 306 -11.53 9.65 13.48
C VAL A 306 -10.16 9.55 14.10
N LYS A 307 -9.76 8.32 14.43
CA LYS A 307 -8.42 7.98 14.86
C LYS A 307 -7.79 7.07 13.81
N VAL A 308 -6.61 7.43 13.34
CA VAL A 308 -5.82 6.60 12.43
C VAL A 308 -4.83 5.78 13.25
N LEU A 309 -4.85 4.47 13.07
CA LEU A 309 -3.81 3.58 13.54
C LEU A 309 -3.03 3.07 12.34
N HIS A 310 -1.76 3.43 12.25
CA HIS A 310 -0.85 2.92 11.23
C HIS A 310 0.00 1.80 11.87
N ASN A 311 -0.04 0.60 11.28
CA ASN A 311 0.57 -0.60 11.83
C ASN A 311 0.19 -0.81 13.30
N GLU A 312 -1.12 -0.80 13.58
CA GLU A 312 -1.74 -0.96 14.91
C GLU A 312 -1.42 0.15 15.93
N ARG A 313 -0.66 1.19 15.55
CA ARG A 313 -0.27 2.28 16.45
C ARG A 313 -0.96 3.59 16.08
N PRO A 314 -1.53 4.33 17.06
CA PRO A 314 -2.01 5.68 16.82
C PRO A 314 -0.94 6.55 16.16
N ILE A 315 -1.32 7.28 15.12
CA ILE A 315 -0.43 8.22 14.44
C ILE A 315 -1.05 9.62 14.44
N PRO A 316 -0.28 10.66 14.85
CA PRO A 316 -0.64 12.06 14.68
C PRO A 316 -1.00 12.39 13.23
N ILE A 317 -2.06 13.18 13.04
CA ILE A 317 -2.49 13.62 11.72
C ILE A 317 -2.20 15.12 11.59
N PRO A 318 -1.25 15.54 10.73
CA PRO A 318 -0.90 16.95 10.55
C PRO A 318 -2.10 17.84 10.19
N GLY A 319 -3.01 17.35 9.34
CA GLY A 319 -4.26 18.04 9.00
C GLY A 319 -5.23 18.25 10.17
N CYS A 320 -4.96 17.62 11.32
CA CYS A 320 -5.70 17.74 12.56
C CYS A 320 -4.84 18.35 13.69
N ASN A 321 -3.91 19.24 13.32
CA ASN A 321 -2.97 19.93 14.24
C ASN A 321 -2.13 18.95 15.07
N GLY A 322 -1.67 17.88 14.43
CA GLY A 322 -0.87 16.83 15.06
C GLY A 322 -1.64 15.98 16.10
N SER A 323 -2.96 16.10 16.20
CA SER A 323 -3.77 15.23 17.06
C SER A 323 -3.88 13.82 16.47
N ASP A 324 -3.89 12.80 17.32
CA ASP A 324 -4.22 11.42 16.95
C ASP A 324 -5.74 11.11 17.04
N SER A 325 -6.53 12.11 17.46
CA SER A 325 -7.99 12.09 17.52
C SER A 325 -8.53 13.31 16.79
N CYS A 326 -8.98 13.12 15.55
CA CYS A 326 -9.41 14.20 14.68
C CYS A 326 -10.94 14.31 14.64
N PRO A 327 -11.56 15.47 14.90
CA PRO A 327 -12.98 15.63 14.65
C PRO A 327 -13.34 15.22 13.22
N PHE A 328 -14.41 14.45 13.05
CA PHE A 328 -14.73 13.87 11.74
C PHE A 328 -14.97 14.93 10.67
N GLU A 329 -15.61 16.05 11.02
CA GLU A 329 -15.80 17.18 10.11
C GLU A 329 -14.47 17.84 9.74
N VAL A 330 -13.52 17.99 10.68
CA VAL A 330 -12.18 18.50 10.39
C VAL A 330 -11.42 17.56 9.45
N PHE A 331 -11.54 16.24 9.65
CA PHE A 331 -10.97 15.25 8.73
C PHE A 331 -11.53 15.42 7.31
N LYS A 332 -12.86 15.54 7.17
CA LYS A 332 -13.49 15.78 5.87
C LYS A 332 -13.04 17.10 5.24
N GLU A 333 -13.00 18.19 6.01
CA GLU A 333 -12.71 19.53 5.48
C GLU A 333 -11.24 19.74 5.15
N ARG A 334 -10.31 19.34 6.03
CA ARG A 334 -8.88 19.63 5.88
C ARG A 334 -8.09 18.54 5.18
N ILE A 335 -8.55 17.29 5.21
CA ILE A 335 -7.84 16.16 4.61
C ILE A 335 -8.55 15.71 3.35
N ALA A 336 -9.86 15.44 3.41
CA ALA A 336 -10.55 14.86 2.27
C ALA A 336 -10.91 15.87 1.17
N ALA A 337 -11.65 16.94 1.50
CA ALA A 337 -12.16 17.91 0.54
C ALA A 337 -11.11 18.49 -0.42
N PRO A 338 -9.86 18.79 0.02
CA PRO A 338 -8.79 19.25 -0.87
C PRO A 338 -8.43 18.24 -1.96
N HIS A 339 -8.66 16.95 -1.73
CA HIS A 339 -8.42 15.88 -2.69
C HIS A 339 -9.68 15.49 -3.47
N LEU A 340 -10.87 15.55 -2.86
CA LEU A 340 -12.16 15.20 -3.49
C LEU A 340 -12.56 16.13 -4.63
N LYS A 341 -11.90 17.28 -4.78
CA LYS A 341 -12.05 18.14 -5.98
C LYS A 341 -11.47 17.53 -7.26
N HIS A 342 -10.70 16.45 -7.16
CA HIS A 342 -10.08 15.77 -8.29
C HIS A 342 -10.85 14.49 -8.64
N ASP A 343 -11.16 14.33 -9.92
CA ASP A 343 -11.78 13.12 -10.44
C ASP A 343 -10.71 12.10 -10.89
N TYR A 344 -10.90 10.84 -10.49
CA TYR A 344 -9.98 9.74 -10.83
C TYR A 344 -9.82 9.57 -12.35
N SER A 345 -10.93 9.63 -13.10
CA SER A 345 -10.90 9.43 -14.55
C SER A 345 -10.13 10.55 -15.25
N ALA A 346 -10.35 11.79 -14.83
CA ALA A 346 -9.61 12.95 -15.32
C ALA A 346 -8.11 12.84 -15.00
N LEU A 347 -7.73 12.44 -13.79
CA LEU A 347 -6.32 12.27 -13.40
C LEU A 347 -5.63 11.15 -14.22
N CYS A 348 -6.35 10.07 -14.48
CA CYS A 348 -5.75 8.83 -14.98
C CYS A 348 -5.86 8.60 -16.49
N ASN A 349 -6.66 9.39 -17.21
CA ASN A 349 -6.92 9.23 -18.65
C ASN A 349 -6.48 10.43 -19.53
N VAL A 350 -5.68 11.36 -19.00
CA VAL A 350 -5.25 12.60 -19.71
C VAL A 350 -4.67 12.33 -21.11
N ASN A 351 -4.01 11.18 -21.31
CA ASN A 351 -3.41 10.79 -22.58
C ASN A 351 -4.35 10.09 -23.59
N LEU A 352 -5.59 9.75 -23.20
CA LEU A 352 -6.57 9.12 -24.10
C LEU A 352 -7.39 10.14 -24.89
N GLU A 353 -7.61 11.34 -24.36
CA GLU A 353 -8.33 12.40 -25.06
C GLU A 353 -7.45 13.06 -26.13
N GLN A 354 -6.18 13.36 -25.83
CA GLN A 354 -5.23 13.88 -26.84
C GLN A 354 -4.92 12.90 -27.98
N LYS A 355 -5.04 11.58 -27.74
CA LYS A 355 -4.91 10.55 -28.78
C LYS A 355 -6.18 10.40 -29.64
N LYS A 356 -7.35 10.80 -29.15
CA LYS A 356 -8.58 10.86 -29.97
C LYS A 356 -8.57 12.04 -30.93
N ASP A 357 -7.95 13.15 -30.53
CA ASP A 357 -7.82 14.36 -31.36
C ASP A 357 -6.68 14.29 -32.41
N SER A 358 -5.95 13.18 -32.46
CA SER A 358 -4.84 12.94 -33.41
C SER A 358 -5.05 11.67 -34.24
N ALA A 359 -6.24 11.49 -34.82
CA ALA A 359 -6.46 10.51 -35.89
C ALA A 359 -6.20 11.14 -37.27
N PRO A 360 -5.31 10.59 -38.13
CA PRO A 360 -5.20 11.01 -39.51
C PRO A 360 -6.36 10.44 -40.35
N GLY A 361 -6.81 11.23 -41.31
CA GLY A 361 -7.97 11.00 -42.14
C GLY A 361 -7.98 9.70 -42.97
N MET A 362 -9.20 9.28 -43.23
CA MET A 362 -9.64 8.16 -44.05
C MET A 362 -9.29 8.38 -45.54
N PHE A 363 -8.52 7.48 -46.16
CA PHE A 363 -8.62 7.11 -47.59
C PHE A 363 -7.95 5.75 -47.88
N SER A 364 -8.79 4.75 -48.24
CA SER A 364 -8.70 3.75 -49.35
C SER A 364 -7.35 3.06 -49.65
N GLN A 365 -7.19 1.74 -49.87
CA GLN A 365 -8.04 0.76 -50.56
C GLN A 365 -7.52 -0.70 -50.37
N MET A 366 -8.34 -1.65 -50.83
CA MET A 366 -8.38 -3.12 -50.66
C MET A 366 -7.16 -4.01 -51.02
N PHE A 367 -7.31 -5.28 -50.59
CA PHE A 367 -6.81 -6.61 -51.07
C PHE A 367 -5.92 -7.29 -50.01
N GLY A 368 -6.08 -8.55 -49.60
CA GLY A 368 -6.98 -9.66 -49.89
C GLY A 368 -6.45 -10.91 -49.15
N TRP A 369 -7.34 -11.63 -48.47
CA TRP A 369 -7.36 -13.06 -48.10
C TRP A 369 -6.10 -13.90 -47.71
N ILE A 370 -6.29 -14.62 -46.58
CA ILE A 370 -5.80 -15.96 -46.17
C ILE A 370 -4.33 -16.08 -45.72
N PHE A 371 -4.10 -16.38 -44.44
CA PHE A 371 -3.53 -17.63 -43.87
C PHE A 371 -3.28 -17.45 -42.36
N SER A 372 -3.86 -18.34 -41.54
CA SER A 372 -3.27 -18.76 -40.25
C SER A 372 -2.39 -20.00 -40.55
N PRO A 373 -1.36 -20.40 -39.76
CA PRO A 373 -1.43 -20.45 -38.29
C PRO A 373 -0.09 -20.24 -37.50
N ARG A 374 -0.25 -20.26 -36.16
CA ARG A 374 0.69 -20.66 -35.08
C ARG A 374 1.67 -19.63 -34.44
N ASN A 375 1.51 -19.59 -33.12
CA ASN A 375 2.47 -19.40 -32.03
C ASN A 375 3.31 -18.12 -31.98
N ALA A 376 3.01 -17.28 -30.99
CA ALA A 376 4.02 -16.50 -30.29
C ALA A 376 3.65 -16.42 -28.81
N ASP A 377 4.49 -17.06 -27.99
CA ASP A 377 4.51 -16.96 -26.54
C ASP A 377 4.52 -15.48 -26.11
N THR A 378 3.58 -15.11 -25.26
CA THR A 378 3.58 -13.79 -24.63
C THR A 378 4.54 -13.82 -23.45
N PRO A 379 5.54 -12.93 -23.34
CA PRO A 379 6.40 -12.88 -22.17
C PRO A 379 5.57 -12.52 -20.95
N ALA A 380 5.70 -13.32 -19.89
CA ALA A 380 5.13 -13.04 -18.59
C ALA A 380 5.51 -11.62 -18.15
N GLN A 381 4.51 -10.79 -17.86
CA GLN A 381 4.70 -9.54 -17.14
C GLN A 381 5.51 -9.83 -15.88
N LYS A 382 6.64 -9.15 -15.72
CA LYS A 382 7.37 -9.09 -14.45
C LYS A 382 6.38 -8.66 -13.37
N VAL A 383 6.03 -9.59 -12.50
CA VAL A 383 5.48 -9.26 -11.18
C VAL A 383 6.68 -8.82 -10.36
N GLU A 384 6.86 -7.51 -10.23
CA GLU A 384 7.75 -6.96 -9.21
C GLU A 384 7.13 -7.23 -7.83
N LEU A 385 7.96 -7.72 -6.91
CA LEU A 385 7.62 -8.09 -5.53
C LEU A 385 7.41 -6.86 -4.66
#